data_AF-A0AAV7KA26-F1
#
_entry.id   AF-A0AAV7KA26-F1
#
_cell.length_a   1.000
_cell.length_b   1.000
_cell.length_c   1.000
_cell.angle_alpha   90.00
_cell.angle_beta   90.00
_cell.angle_gamma   90.00
#
_symmetry.space_group_name_H-M   'P 1'
#
loop_
_entity.id
_entity.type
_entity.pdbx_description
1 polymer ?
#
loop_
_entity_poly.entity_id
_entity_poly.type
_entity_poly.pdbx_seq_one_letter_code
_entity_poly.pdbx_strand_id
1 'polypeptide(L)'
;MITNFSLAIQKVIQVNMFWQLFLESRGRRGILATDDEFDNITYEKVDLTDSPEITLDSISGVLEVAILLDREMTNSYSFDIRANDGINRGIQFLPIVTVQIVVLDVNDNMPVFVNPPYEFTIEEGVSDGHQVNPSYERISVTDKDIGNNQPSEFSIISGHDDRFMIDQNGNIITTLDDSAGVEKIIDYETKQVFDLVVRATNIEDGPAGSVFSEVNVTILILNINDEDPIFSASSVNQIISIPEAMSGVINTLQAMDTDDVLSIPTTFTYSIVYGNNLINGLHSFAIDPTSGSEAKLTKNISYT
;
A
#
# COMPACT_ATOMS: atom_id res chain seq x y z
N MET A 1 -36.81 -0.01 9.60
CA MET A 1 -36.50 -1.40 10.00
C MET A 1 -37.24 -2.36 9.08
N ILE A 2 -36.50 -2.96 8.15
CA ILE A 2 -36.37 -4.41 7.91
C ILE A 2 -35.66 -4.50 6.55
N THR A 3 -34.39 -4.84 6.67
CA THR A 3 -33.44 -5.31 5.68
C THR A 3 -34.02 -6.42 4.81
N ASN A 4 -33.67 -6.42 3.51
CA ASN A 4 -33.48 -7.65 2.74
C ASN A 4 -32.62 -7.33 1.50
N PHE A 5 -31.31 -7.41 1.68
CA PHE A 5 -30.41 -7.69 0.58
C PHE A 5 -30.39 -9.21 0.41
N SER A 6 -30.93 -9.70 -0.69
CA SER A 6 -30.69 -11.07 -1.18
C SER A 6 -29.95 -10.91 -2.50
N LEU A 7 -28.62 -10.86 -2.45
CA LEU A 7 -27.78 -11.15 -3.61
C LEU A 7 -27.45 -12.64 -3.53
N ALA A 8 -28.18 -13.44 -4.31
CA ALA A 8 -27.75 -14.80 -4.63
C ALA A 8 -26.81 -14.69 -5.85
N ILE A 9 -25.49 -14.70 -5.59
CA ILE A 9 -24.46 -14.74 -6.64
C ILE A 9 -24.27 -16.19 -7.08
N GLN A 10 -24.18 -16.41 -8.38
CA GLN A 10 -24.40 -17.68 -9.04
C GLN A 10 -23.10 -18.12 -9.73
N LYS A 11 -22.36 -19.09 -9.16
CA LYS A 11 -21.09 -19.60 -9.71
C LYS A 11 -21.36 -20.46 -10.97
N VAL A 12 -20.58 -20.28 -12.04
CA VAL A 12 -20.71 -21.00 -13.32
C VAL A 12 -19.93 -22.31 -13.27
N ILE A 13 -20.55 -23.43 -13.69
CA ILE A 13 -19.96 -24.76 -13.62
C ILE A 13 -19.65 -25.27 -15.03
N GLN A 14 -18.41 -25.68 -15.28
CA GLN A 14 -18.04 -26.37 -16.50
C GLN A 14 -17.91 -27.87 -16.22
N VAL A 15 -18.75 -28.68 -16.86
CA VAL A 15 -18.66 -30.15 -16.82
C VAL A 15 -18.13 -30.62 -18.16
N ASN A 16 -16.92 -31.19 -18.14
CA ASN A 16 -16.33 -31.81 -19.33
C ASN A 16 -16.87 -33.24 -19.45
N MET A 17 -18.03 -33.37 -20.11
CA MET A 17 -18.35 -34.58 -20.86
C MET A 17 -18.23 -34.23 -22.34
N PHE A 18 -17.73 -35.15 -23.17
CA PHE A 18 -17.69 -35.00 -24.63
C PHE A 18 -19.13 -34.89 -25.19
N TRP A 19 -19.74 -33.71 -25.09
CA TRP A 19 -20.76 -33.12 -25.96
C TRP A 19 -20.81 -31.62 -25.62
N GLN A 20 -20.49 -30.79 -26.61
CA GLN A 20 -20.32 -29.34 -26.47
C GLN A 20 -21.66 -28.62 -26.55
N LEU A 21 -22.06 -27.90 -25.50
CA LEU A 21 -22.93 -26.70 -25.56
C LEU A 21 -22.92 -25.95 -24.21
N PHE A 22 -22.82 -24.61 -24.30
CA PHE A 22 -22.80 -23.64 -23.20
C PHE A 22 -24.13 -23.57 -22.45
N LEU A 23 -24.14 -23.13 -21.16
CA LEU A 23 -25.16 -22.22 -20.59
C LEU A 23 -24.95 -21.88 -19.09
N GLU A 24 -25.59 -20.77 -18.69
CA GLU A 24 -25.49 -20.01 -17.45
C GLU A 24 -26.26 -20.58 -16.23
N SER A 25 -25.65 -20.34 -15.06
CA SER A 25 -26.20 -20.03 -13.73
C SER A 25 -27.22 -20.95 -13.01
N ARG A 26 -28.10 -21.75 -13.64
CA ARG A 26 -28.87 -22.84 -12.96
C ARG A 26 -28.72 -24.17 -13.67
N GLY A 27 -27.48 -24.58 -13.91
CA GLY A 27 -27.17 -25.72 -14.75
C GLY A 27 -27.67 -27.05 -14.18
N ARG A 28 -28.84 -27.51 -14.61
CA ARG A 28 -29.20 -28.94 -14.58
C ARG A 28 -28.46 -29.61 -15.72
N ARG A 29 -27.60 -30.59 -15.41
CA ARG A 29 -26.99 -31.46 -16.43
C ARG A 29 -27.43 -32.88 -16.16
N GLY A 30 -28.04 -33.51 -17.17
CA GLY A 30 -28.45 -34.91 -17.12
C GLY A 30 -27.37 -35.82 -17.70
N ILE A 31 -27.21 -36.98 -17.08
CA ILE A 31 -26.49 -38.12 -17.65
C ILE A 31 -27.55 -39.12 -18.07
N LEU A 32 -27.51 -39.54 -19.34
CA LEU A 32 -28.49 -40.44 -19.91
C LEU A 32 -27.79 -41.74 -20.33
N ALA A 33 -28.25 -42.85 -19.77
CA ALA A 33 -27.98 -44.18 -20.30
C ALA A 33 -29.17 -44.62 -21.15
N THR A 34 -28.93 -45.52 -22.11
CA THR A 34 -29.95 -46.13 -22.96
C THR A 34 -29.93 -47.63 -22.76
N ASP A 35 -31.10 -48.24 -22.78
CA ASP A 35 -31.30 -49.67 -22.67
C ASP A 35 -32.14 -50.15 -23.87
N ASP A 36 -31.68 -51.21 -24.54
CA ASP A 36 -32.29 -51.69 -25.79
C ASP A 36 -33.63 -52.42 -25.52
N GLU A 37 -33.83 -52.86 -24.27
CA GLU A 37 -35.02 -53.52 -23.77
C GLU A 37 -36.09 -52.56 -23.20
N PHE A 38 -35.80 -51.24 -23.17
CA PHE A 38 -36.64 -50.17 -22.63
C PHE A 38 -36.95 -50.31 -21.13
N ASP A 39 -36.04 -50.91 -20.35
CA ASP A 39 -36.18 -51.00 -18.91
C ASP A 39 -36.02 -49.63 -18.22
N ASN A 40 -36.57 -49.51 -17.01
CA ASN A 40 -36.43 -48.29 -16.21
C ASN A 40 -35.02 -48.22 -15.61
N ILE A 41 -34.19 -47.34 -16.18
CA ILE A 41 -32.84 -47.10 -15.70
C ILE A 41 -32.86 -46.22 -14.46
N THR A 42 -32.10 -46.62 -13.44
CA THR A 42 -31.80 -45.82 -12.26
C THR A 42 -30.31 -45.47 -12.21
N TYR A 43 -30.00 -44.29 -11.66
CA TYR A 43 -28.64 -43.79 -11.54
C TYR A 43 -28.21 -43.73 -10.09
N GLU A 44 -26.95 -44.07 -9.84
CA GLU A 44 -26.34 -44.05 -8.52
C GLU A 44 -24.97 -43.39 -8.60
N LYS A 45 -24.74 -42.45 -7.70
CA LYS A 45 -23.43 -41.83 -7.51
C LYS A 45 -22.56 -42.79 -6.71
N VAL A 46 -21.53 -43.31 -7.35
CA VAL A 46 -20.49 -44.14 -6.74
C VAL A 46 -19.43 -43.17 -6.23
N ASP A 47 -19.65 -42.68 -5.02
CA ASP A 47 -18.80 -41.65 -4.42
C ASP A 47 -17.42 -42.24 -4.06
N LEU A 48 -16.37 -41.71 -4.69
CA LEU A 48 -14.98 -42.01 -4.31
C LEU A 48 -14.48 -41.03 -3.22
N THR A 49 -15.21 -39.95 -2.95
CA THR A 49 -14.73 -38.79 -2.17
C THR A 49 -15.78 -38.08 -1.30
N ASP A 50 -17.01 -38.59 -1.19
CA ASP A 50 -18.13 -38.02 -0.40
C ASP A 50 -18.35 -36.52 -0.68
N SER A 51 -19.08 -36.22 -1.75
CA SER A 51 -19.34 -34.83 -2.18
C SER A 51 -20.82 -34.44 -2.02
N PRO A 52 -21.28 -34.16 -0.78
CA PRO A 52 -22.70 -33.93 -0.47
C PRO A 52 -23.28 -32.67 -1.11
N GLU A 53 -22.42 -31.74 -1.56
CA GLU A 53 -22.80 -30.52 -2.25
C GLU A 53 -23.39 -30.80 -3.64
N ILE A 54 -23.08 -31.97 -4.21
CA ILE A 54 -23.53 -32.39 -5.54
C ILE A 54 -24.37 -33.66 -5.42
N THR A 55 -25.65 -33.50 -5.73
CA THR A 55 -26.67 -34.55 -5.66
C THR A 55 -27.02 -35.04 -7.06
N LEU A 56 -27.41 -36.32 -7.15
CA LEU A 56 -27.86 -36.96 -8.37
C LEU A 56 -29.30 -37.45 -8.16
N ASP A 57 -30.22 -36.98 -9.00
CA ASP A 57 -31.56 -37.54 -9.05
C ASP A 57 -31.51 -38.92 -9.71
N SER A 58 -31.87 -39.96 -8.95
CA SER A 58 -31.69 -41.36 -9.35
C SER A 58 -32.61 -41.81 -10.48
N ILE A 59 -33.62 -41.02 -10.87
CA ILE A 59 -34.59 -41.36 -11.91
C ILE A 59 -34.28 -40.60 -13.19
N SER A 60 -34.05 -39.29 -13.07
CA SER A 60 -33.80 -38.40 -14.21
C SER A 60 -32.33 -38.34 -14.63
N GLY A 61 -31.41 -38.80 -13.78
CA GLY A 61 -29.97 -38.69 -14.01
C GLY A 61 -29.44 -37.24 -13.95
N VAL A 62 -30.24 -36.31 -13.43
CA VAL A 62 -29.88 -34.89 -13.30
C VAL A 62 -28.98 -34.68 -12.10
N LEU A 63 -27.85 -34.03 -12.34
CA LEU A 63 -26.98 -33.48 -11.31
C LEU A 63 -27.50 -32.11 -10.86
N GLU A 64 -27.59 -31.93 -9.54
CA GLU A 64 -28.01 -30.69 -8.90
C GLU A 64 -27.03 -30.31 -7.78
N VAL A 65 -26.73 -29.01 -7.72
CA VAL A 65 -25.91 -28.41 -6.68
C VAL A 65 -26.82 -28.07 -5.50
N ALA A 66 -26.66 -28.79 -4.40
CA ALA A 66 -27.50 -28.67 -3.21
C ALA A 66 -27.09 -27.49 -2.31
N ILE A 67 -25.80 -27.12 -2.34
CA ILE A 67 -25.22 -26.03 -1.54
C ILE A 67 -24.33 -25.19 -2.44
N LEU A 68 -24.23 -23.88 -2.18
CA LEU A 68 -23.31 -23.00 -2.89
C LEU A 68 -21.89 -23.57 -2.83
N LEU A 69 -21.28 -23.75 -4.01
CA LEU A 69 -19.90 -24.19 -4.12
C LEU A 69 -18.97 -23.03 -3.82
N ASP A 70 -17.87 -23.32 -3.16
CA ASP A 70 -16.80 -22.36 -2.93
C ASP A 70 -15.49 -22.89 -3.49
N ARG A 71 -14.91 -22.17 -4.45
CA ARG A 71 -13.77 -22.67 -5.21
C ARG A 71 -12.52 -22.71 -4.33
N GLU A 72 -12.40 -21.74 -3.44
CA GLU A 72 -11.33 -21.54 -2.47
C GLU A 72 -11.30 -22.67 -1.43
N MET A 73 -12.44 -23.32 -1.20
CA MET A 73 -12.55 -24.54 -0.40
C MET A 73 -12.34 -25.80 -1.23
N THR A 74 -12.98 -25.92 -2.40
CA THR A 74 -12.88 -27.09 -3.28
C THR A 74 -13.02 -26.68 -4.75
N ASN A 75 -11.93 -26.80 -5.50
CA ASN A 75 -11.85 -26.33 -6.89
C ASN A 75 -12.40 -27.31 -7.93
N SER A 76 -12.59 -28.58 -7.57
CA SER A 76 -13.07 -29.62 -8.47
C SER A 76 -13.65 -30.82 -7.74
N TYR A 77 -14.57 -31.50 -8.41
CA TYR A 77 -15.20 -32.72 -7.95
C TYR A 77 -15.04 -33.81 -9.01
N SER A 78 -14.82 -35.04 -8.56
CA SER A 78 -14.72 -36.21 -9.43
C SER A 78 -15.43 -37.38 -8.76
N PHE A 79 -16.43 -37.95 -9.43
CA PHE A 79 -17.15 -39.12 -8.96
C PHE A 79 -17.63 -39.96 -10.14
N ASP A 80 -17.86 -41.23 -9.86
CA ASP A 80 -18.36 -42.19 -10.84
C ASP A 80 -19.88 -42.27 -10.75
N ILE A 81 -20.56 -42.38 -11.88
CA ILE A 81 -22.00 -42.62 -11.95
C ILE A 81 -22.23 -43.97 -12.58
N ARG A 82 -23.03 -44.77 -11.87
CA ARG A 82 -23.44 -46.11 -12.28
C ARG A 82 -24.90 -46.07 -12.71
N ALA A 83 -25.20 -46.69 -13.85
CA ALA A 83 -26.57 -46.88 -14.31
C ALA A 83 -27.00 -48.35 -14.09
N ASN A 84 -28.26 -48.55 -13.71
CA ASN A 84 -28.83 -49.85 -13.38
C ASN A 84 -30.22 -50.01 -14.02
N ASP A 85 -30.38 -51.02 -14.87
CA ASP A 85 -31.61 -51.40 -15.58
C ASP A 85 -32.60 -52.19 -14.69
N GLY A 86 -32.23 -52.50 -13.44
CA GLY A 86 -33.04 -53.29 -12.51
C GLY A 86 -32.84 -54.80 -12.66
N ILE A 87 -32.02 -55.26 -13.61
CA ILE A 87 -31.70 -56.66 -13.80
C ILE A 87 -30.53 -57.02 -12.88
N ASN A 88 -30.75 -57.98 -11.97
CA ASN A 88 -29.74 -58.41 -11.01
C ASN A 88 -28.66 -59.29 -11.66
N ARG A 89 -27.73 -58.66 -12.40
CA ARG A 89 -26.56 -59.29 -13.03
C ARG A 89 -25.31 -59.23 -12.13
N GLY A 90 -25.39 -58.54 -11.00
CA GLY A 90 -24.27 -58.26 -10.11
C GLY A 90 -23.59 -56.91 -10.44
N ILE A 91 -23.15 -56.20 -9.39
CA ILE A 91 -22.68 -54.81 -9.45
C ILE A 91 -21.51 -54.60 -10.44
N GLN A 92 -20.68 -55.61 -10.63
CA GLN A 92 -19.49 -55.58 -11.49
C GLN A 92 -19.77 -55.47 -13.01
N PHE A 93 -21.01 -55.68 -13.44
CA PHE A 93 -21.40 -55.63 -14.86
C PHE A 93 -22.19 -54.37 -15.22
N LEU A 94 -22.38 -53.45 -14.27
CA LEU A 94 -23.09 -52.20 -14.51
C LEU A 94 -22.16 -51.17 -15.18
N PRO A 95 -22.64 -50.42 -16.19
CA PRO A 95 -21.85 -49.38 -16.84
C PRO A 95 -21.55 -48.23 -15.86
N ILE A 96 -20.33 -47.71 -15.94
CA ILE A 96 -19.84 -46.61 -15.10
C ILE A 96 -19.29 -45.50 -16.00
N VAL A 97 -19.62 -44.26 -15.68
CA VAL A 97 -19.04 -43.06 -16.29
C VAL A 97 -18.43 -42.16 -15.21
N THR A 98 -17.20 -41.70 -15.44
CA THR A 98 -16.55 -40.72 -14.56
C THR A 98 -16.98 -39.32 -14.95
N VAL A 99 -17.43 -38.55 -13.96
CA VAL A 99 -17.82 -37.15 -14.12
C VAL A 99 -16.81 -36.26 -13.42
N GLN A 100 -16.28 -35.28 -14.15
CA GLN A 100 -15.40 -34.25 -13.61
C GLN A 100 -16.09 -32.89 -13.70
N ILE A 101 -16.17 -32.22 -12.54
CA ILE A 101 -16.76 -30.90 -12.38
C ILE A 101 -15.64 -29.95 -11.95
N VAL A 102 -15.46 -28.86 -12.71
CA VAL A 102 -14.53 -27.79 -12.35
C VAL A 102 -15.34 -26.59 -11.91
N VAL A 103 -14.99 -26.06 -10.73
CA VAL A 103 -15.60 -24.84 -10.19
C VAL A 103 -14.82 -23.64 -10.75
N LEU A 104 -15.53 -22.73 -11.43
CA LEU A 104 -14.92 -21.51 -11.93
C LEU A 104 -14.75 -20.50 -10.80
N ASP A 105 -13.68 -19.72 -10.91
CA ASP A 105 -13.33 -18.66 -9.97
C ASP A 105 -14.33 -17.51 -10.06
N VAL A 106 -14.59 -16.88 -8.92
CA VAL A 106 -15.32 -15.62 -8.83
C VAL A 106 -14.49 -14.72 -7.92
N ASN A 107 -14.30 -13.47 -8.31
CA ASN A 107 -13.61 -12.48 -7.50
C ASN A 107 -14.44 -12.12 -6.24
N ASP A 108 -14.35 -12.96 -5.20
CA ASP A 108 -15.07 -12.84 -3.94
C ASP A 108 -14.14 -12.68 -2.72
N ASN A 109 -12.82 -12.65 -2.94
CA ASN A 109 -11.83 -12.39 -1.91
C ASN A 109 -11.22 -11.00 -2.06
N MET A 110 -11.15 -10.27 -0.95
CA MET A 110 -10.48 -8.97 -0.92
C MET A 110 -8.96 -9.18 -0.89
N PRO A 111 -8.18 -8.31 -1.56
CA PRO A 111 -6.73 -8.31 -1.41
C PRO A 111 -6.31 -8.12 0.05
N VAL A 112 -5.25 -8.79 0.50
CA VAL A 112 -4.74 -8.72 1.87
C VAL A 112 -3.30 -8.22 1.87
N PHE A 113 -3.03 -7.08 2.49
CA PHE A 113 -1.68 -6.51 2.59
C PHE A 113 -0.70 -7.42 3.35
N VAL A 114 0.52 -7.51 2.81
CA VAL A 114 1.57 -8.40 3.30
C VAL A 114 2.51 -7.63 4.22
N ASN A 115 2.67 -8.12 5.45
CA ASN A 115 3.58 -7.58 6.48
C ASN A 115 3.35 -6.10 6.89
N PRO A 116 2.10 -5.60 7.06
CA PRO A 116 1.91 -4.29 7.69
C PRO A 116 2.40 -4.30 9.16
N PRO A 117 2.78 -3.15 9.75
CA PRO A 117 2.68 -1.78 9.19
C PRO A 117 3.78 -1.44 8.18
N TYR A 118 3.49 -0.49 7.28
CA TYR A 118 4.48 0.07 6.35
C TYR A 118 4.96 1.44 6.84
N GLU A 119 6.26 1.57 7.04
CA GLU A 119 6.92 2.82 7.41
C GLU A 119 8.17 3.00 6.55
N PHE A 120 8.31 4.16 5.91
CA PHE A 120 9.43 4.49 5.04
C PHE A 120 10.02 5.84 5.40
N THR A 121 11.29 6.04 5.09
CA THR A 121 11.98 7.33 5.27
C THR A 121 12.46 7.87 3.95
N ILE A 122 12.37 9.19 3.75
CA ILE A 122 12.91 9.88 2.57
C ILE A 122 13.56 11.18 3.01
N GLU A 123 14.68 11.54 2.41
CA GLU A 123 15.30 12.86 2.59
C GLU A 123 14.42 13.94 1.95
N GLU A 124 14.43 15.14 2.49
CA GLU A 124 13.83 16.28 1.80
C GLU A 124 14.63 16.71 0.57
N GLY A 125 14.08 17.65 -0.21
CA GLY A 125 14.75 18.18 -1.41
C GLY A 125 14.91 17.16 -2.55
N VAL A 126 14.33 15.97 -2.44
CA VAL A 126 14.35 14.94 -3.48
C VAL A 126 13.63 15.40 -4.75
N SER A 127 14.16 14.98 -5.90
CA SER A 127 13.58 15.24 -7.22
C SER A 127 12.23 14.53 -7.43
N ASP A 128 11.47 15.01 -8.41
CA ASP A 128 10.30 14.31 -8.93
C ASP A 128 10.63 12.88 -9.40
N GLY A 129 9.70 11.94 -9.19
CA GLY A 129 9.87 10.52 -9.54
C GLY A 129 10.85 9.74 -8.68
N HIS A 130 11.31 10.30 -7.55
CA HIS A 130 12.16 9.58 -6.59
C HIS A 130 11.38 8.47 -5.90
N GLN A 131 11.97 7.27 -5.83
CA GLN A 131 11.34 6.12 -5.18
C GLN A 131 11.52 6.15 -3.67
N VAL A 132 10.41 6.10 -2.93
CA VAL A 132 10.39 6.21 -1.45
C VAL A 132 10.76 4.89 -0.78
N ASN A 133 10.06 3.79 -1.11
CA ASN A 133 10.30 2.50 -0.50
C ASN A 133 11.41 1.73 -1.23
N PRO A 134 12.26 0.97 -0.54
CA PRO A 134 13.23 0.12 -1.22
C PRO A 134 12.53 -0.99 -2.00
N SER A 135 13.14 -1.46 -3.10
CA SER A 135 12.52 -2.43 -4.00
C SER A 135 12.20 -3.79 -3.35
N TYR A 136 12.84 -4.11 -2.22
CA TYR A 136 12.60 -5.34 -1.45
C TYR A 136 11.49 -5.20 -0.38
N GLU A 137 11.00 -3.99 -0.10
CA GLU A 137 9.88 -3.70 0.81
C GLU A 137 8.77 -2.94 0.09
N ARG A 138 8.48 -3.33 -1.15
CA ARG A 138 7.31 -2.83 -1.87
C ARG A 138 6.01 -3.18 -1.15
N ILE A 139 5.02 -2.30 -1.29
CA ILE A 139 3.67 -2.59 -0.86
C ILE A 139 3.16 -3.76 -1.70
N SER A 140 2.66 -4.78 -1.05
CA SER A 140 2.18 -5.98 -1.73
C SER A 140 0.99 -6.56 -1.01
N VAL A 141 0.16 -7.26 -1.77
CA VAL A 141 -1.02 -7.95 -1.26
C VAL A 141 -1.01 -9.38 -1.75
N THR A 142 -1.74 -10.24 -1.06
CA THR A 142 -2.12 -11.56 -1.53
C THR A 142 -3.63 -11.61 -1.73
N ASP A 143 -4.07 -12.38 -2.71
CA ASP A 143 -5.47 -12.68 -2.98
C ASP A 143 -5.61 -14.20 -3.12
N LYS A 144 -6.78 -14.74 -2.76
CA LYS A 144 -7.05 -16.19 -2.84
C LYS A 144 -7.65 -16.60 -4.19
N ASP A 145 -8.16 -15.63 -4.94
CA ASP A 145 -8.75 -15.83 -6.27
C ASP A 145 -7.68 -16.25 -7.30
N ILE A 146 -8.02 -17.02 -8.33
CA ILE A 146 -7.04 -17.49 -9.34
C ILE A 146 -6.49 -16.31 -10.13
N GLY A 147 -5.16 -16.30 -10.33
CA GLY A 147 -4.52 -15.35 -11.23
C GLY A 147 -4.39 -13.94 -10.65
N ASN A 148 -5.01 -13.69 -9.49
CA ASN A 148 -5.06 -12.39 -8.83
C ASN A 148 -4.07 -12.25 -7.68
N ASN A 149 -2.95 -12.98 -7.70
CA ASN A 149 -1.86 -12.85 -6.71
C ASN A 149 -1.23 -11.42 -6.65
N GLN A 150 -1.74 -10.47 -7.44
CA GLN A 150 -1.51 -9.03 -7.34
C GLN A 150 -2.85 -8.32 -7.57
N PRO A 151 -3.11 -7.19 -6.89
CA PRO A 151 -4.33 -6.44 -7.14
C PRO A 151 -4.23 -5.84 -8.53
N SER A 152 -5.36 -5.75 -9.23
CA SER A 152 -5.40 -5.15 -10.56
C SER A 152 -5.05 -3.66 -10.53
N GLU A 153 -5.16 -2.99 -9.37
CA GLU A 153 -4.77 -1.58 -9.21
C GLU A 153 -4.36 -1.23 -7.76
N PHE A 154 -3.27 -0.48 -7.63
CA PHE A 154 -2.92 0.25 -6.40
C PHE A 154 -3.23 1.73 -6.57
N SER A 155 -3.69 2.38 -5.49
CA SER A 155 -3.89 3.83 -5.46
C SER A 155 -3.64 4.39 -4.07
N ILE A 156 -3.24 5.67 -4.00
CA ILE A 156 -3.22 6.42 -2.73
C ILE A 156 -4.50 7.26 -2.71
N ILE A 157 -5.35 7.05 -1.72
CA ILE A 157 -6.68 7.68 -1.66
C ILE A 157 -6.73 8.90 -0.73
N SER A 158 -5.75 9.05 0.16
CA SER A 158 -5.62 10.23 1.02
C SER A 158 -4.21 10.37 1.62
N GLY A 159 -3.90 11.56 2.13
CA GLY A 159 -2.68 11.84 2.91
C GLY A 159 -1.44 12.21 2.08
N HIS A 160 -1.53 12.13 0.74
CA HIS A 160 -0.39 12.36 -0.16
C HIS A 160 -0.14 13.84 -0.50
N ASP A 161 -1.10 14.74 -0.27
CA ASP A 161 -1.03 16.18 -0.59
C ASP A 161 -0.53 16.46 -2.03
N ASP A 162 -0.89 15.59 -2.97
CA ASP A 162 -0.42 15.58 -4.35
C ASP A 162 1.11 15.50 -4.52
N ARG A 163 1.84 14.96 -3.53
CA ARG A 163 3.31 14.77 -3.52
C ARG A 163 3.77 13.33 -3.69
N PHE A 164 2.86 12.36 -3.58
CA PHE A 164 3.16 10.94 -3.76
C PHE A 164 2.17 10.26 -4.70
N MET A 165 2.66 9.29 -5.46
CA MET A 165 1.84 8.32 -6.20
C MET A 165 2.36 6.90 -5.95
N ILE A 166 1.54 5.89 -6.20
CA ILE A 166 1.94 4.48 -6.13
C ILE A 166 1.80 3.84 -7.52
N ASP A 167 2.82 3.10 -7.94
CA ASP A 167 2.78 2.34 -9.19
C ASP A 167 2.08 0.98 -9.01
N GLN A 168 1.81 0.32 -10.14
CA GLN A 168 1.21 -1.02 -10.16
C GLN A 168 2.07 -2.12 -9.50
N ASN A 169 3.36 -1.86 -9.28
CA ASN A 169 4.27 -2.79 -8.60
C ASN A 169 4.31 -2.55 -7.08
N GLY A 170 3.55 -1.58 -6.56
CA GLY A 170 3.53 -1.21 -5.16
C GLY A 170 4.71 -0.34 -4.71
N ASN A 171 5.37 0.36 -5.65
CA ASN A 171 6.37 1.38 -5.33
C ASN A 171 5.69 2.73 -5.16
N ILE A 172 5.98 3.40 -4.06
CA ILE A 172 5.64 4.80 -3.85
C ILE A 172 6.75 5.66 -4.46
N ILE A 173 6.38 6.63 -5.28
CA ILE A 173 7.28 7.61 -5.87
C ILE A 173 6.79 9.03 -5.60
N THR A 174 7.70 10.00 -5.57
CA THR A 174 7.35 11.42 -5.47
C THR A 174 6.69 11.90 -6.76
N THR A 175 5.70 12.80 -6.62
CA THR A 175 5.08 13.54 -7.73
C THR A 175 5.04 15.02 -7.40
N LEU A 176 6.04 15.75 -7.88
CA LEU A 176 6.34 17.12 -7.50
C LEU A 176 6.01 18.11 -8.63
N ASP A 177 5.11 17.73 -9.53
CA ASP A 177 4.67 18.57 -10.65
C ASP A 177 3.98 19.85 -10.15
N ASP A 178 4.58 20.99 -10.49
CA ASP A 178 4.17 22.34 -10.16
C ASP A 178 3.27 22.97 -11.24
N SER A 179 2.82 22.19 -12.25
CA SER A 179 1.95 22.66 -13.34
C SER A 179 0.65 23.35 -12.87
N ALA A 180 0.25 23.14 -11.61
CA ALA A 180 -0.87 23.83 -10.97
C ALA A 180 -0.51 25.24 -10.42
N GLY A 181 0.72 25.70 -10.57
CA GLY A 181 1.22 26.99 -10.07
C GLY A 181 1.52 27.02 -8.57
N VAL A 182 1.58 25.85 -7.93
CA VAL A 182 1.98 25.69 -6.52
C VAL A 182 3.20 24.79 -6.50
N GLU A 183 4.30 25.32 -5.97
CA GLU A 183 5.54 24.56 -5.79
C GLU A 183 5.26 23.37 -4.86
N LYS A 184 5.54 22.17 -5.36
CA LYS A 184 5.44 20.93 -4.60
C LYS A 184 6.84 20.46 -4.29
N ILE A 185 7.20 20.52 -3.02
CA ILE A 185 8.48 20.04 -2.52
C ILE A 185 8.26 19.12 -1.33
N ILE A 186 9.19 18.21 -1.11
CA ILE A 186 9.33 17.52 0.16
C ILE A 186 10.27 18.39 0.98
N ASP A 187 9.77 18.88 2.11
CA ASP A 187 10.38 19.92 2.94
C ASP A 187 10.06 19.62 4.39
N TYR A 188 11.10 19.37 5.19
CA TYR A 188 11.02 18.91 6.57
C TYR A 188 10.46 20.01 7.47
N GLU A 189 10.90 21.25 7.26
CA GLU A 189 10.49 22.47 7.97
C GLU A 189 8.98 22.70 7.85
N THR A 190 8.41 22.38 6.68
CA THR A 190 6.97 22.47 6.44
C THR A 190 6.22 21.23 6.95
N LYS A 191 6.71 20.02 6.67
CA LYS A 191 5.97 18.78 7.00
C LYS A 191 6.89 17.57 7.13
N GLN A 192 6.94 17.04 8.36
CA GLN A 192 7.82 15.93 8.73
C GLN A 192 7.25 14.52 8.50
N VAL A 193 5.93 14.40 8.39
CA VAL A 193 5.25 13.09 8.31
C VAL A 193 4.10 13.12 7.32
N PHE A 194 4.02 12.10 6.46
CA PHE A 194 2.87 11.82 5.62
C PHE A 194 2.24 10.48 6.01
N ASP A 195 1.00 10.53 6.50
CA ASP A 195 0.19 9.34 6.76
C ASP A 195 -0.72 9.09 5.57
N LEU A 196 -0.28 8.20 4.68
CA LEU A 196 -0.99 7.82 3.46
C LEU A 196 -2.01 6.72 3.75
N VAL A 197 -3.13 6.75 3.04
CA VAL A 197 -4.03 5.59 2.93
C VAL A 197 -3.90 5.00 1.54
N VAL A 198 -3.37 3.79 1.47
CA VAL A 198 -3.16 3.05 0.21
C VAL A 198 -4.29 2.03 0.05
N ARG A 199 -4.90 2.01 -1.13
CA ARG A 199 -5.93 1.04 -1.52
C ARG A 199 -5.37 0.08 -2.55
N ALA A 200 -5.65 -1.21 -2.34
CA ALA A 200 -5.47 -2.27 -3.32
C ALA A 200 -6.85 -2.73 -3.82
N THR A 201 -7.07 -2.71 -5.13
CA THR A 201 -8.35 -3.09 -5.74
C THR A 201 -8.15 -4.29 -6.66
N ASN A 202 -8.92 -5.35 -6.45
CA ASN A 202 -9.05 -6.44 -7.39
C ASN A 202 -10.15 -6.08 -8.40
N ILE A 203 -9.74 -5.67 -9.61
CA ILE A 203 -10.65 -5.25 -10.68
C ILE A 203 -10.93 -6.46 -11.56
N GLU A 204 -12.18 -6.90 -11.57
CA GLU A 204 -12.71 -7.83 -12.57
C GLU A 204 -14.05 -7.37 -13.14
N ASP A 205 -14.28 -7.76 -14.40
CA ASP A 205 -15.54 -7.61 -15.12
C ASP A 205 -16.49 -8.75 -14.71
N GLY A 206 -17.16 -8.58 -13.56
CA GLY A 206 -18.04 -9.61 -12.98
C GLY A 206 -19.17 -9.05 -12.11
N PRO A 207 -20.22 -9.85 -11.82
CA PRO A 207 -21.42 -9.41 -11.11
C PRO A 207 -21.20 -9.05 -9.63
N ALA A 208 -20.06 -9.42 -9.04
CA ALA A 208 -19.69 -9.05 -7.67
C ALA A 208 -19.11 -7.62 -7.56
N GLY A 209 -18.74 -7.00 -8.68
CA GLY A 209 -18.04 -5.72 -8.69
C GLY A 209 -16.60 -5.84 -8.16
N SER A 210 -15.85 -4.75 -8.20
CA SER A 210 -14.47 -4.71 -7.69
C SER A 210 -14.46 -4.73 -6.15
N VAL A 211 -13.64 -5.62 -5.58
CA VAL A 211 -13.36 -5.67 -4.14
C VAL A 211 -12.04 -4.97 -3.84
N PHE A 212 -11.92 -4.35 -2.67
CA PHE A 212 -10.74 -3.56 -2.31
C PHE A 212 -10.40 -3.67 -0.84
N SER A 213 -9.14 -3.44 -0.48
CA SER A 213 -8.69 -3.25 0.90
C SER A 213 -7.82 -2.01 1.03
N GLU A 214 -7.68 -1.51 2.26
CA GLU A 214 -6.94 -0.28 2.56
C GLU A 214 -5.94 -0.51 3.70
N VAL A 215 -4.81 0.19 3.64
CA VAL A 215 -3.76 0.16 4.67
C VAL A 215 -3.16 1.55 4.87
N ASN A 216 -2.74 1.85 6.10
CA ASN A 216 -1.99 3.07 6.40
C ASN A 216 -0.50 2.85 6.11
N VAL A 217 0.13 3.85 5.50
CA VAL A 217 1.56 3.89 5.23
C VAL A 217 2.11 5.21 5.75
N THR A 218 3.12 5.15 6.60
CA THR A 218 3.75 6.36 7.16
C THR A 218 5.05 6.64 6.42
N ILE A 219 5.21 7.85 5.91
CA ILE A 219 6.47 8.36 5.34
C ILE A 219 7.03 9.42 6.28
N LEU A 220 8.23 9.18 6.79
CA LEU A 220 8.98 10.09 7.63
C LEU A 220 9.97 10.88 6.77
N ILE A 221 9.95 12.20 6.87
CA ILE A 221 10.91 13.07 6.19
C ILE A 221 12.16 13.19 7.07
N LEU A 222 13.32 12.97 6.47
CA LEU A 222 14.61 13.16 7.12
C LEU A 222 15.10 14.58 6.84
N ASN A 223 15.39 15.30 7.93
CA ASN A 223 15.98 16.64 7.85
C ASN A 223 17.37 16.59 7.22
N ILE A 224 17.67 17.51 6.31
CA ILE A 224 19.02 17.77 5.83
C ILE A 224 19.51 19.14 6.34
N ASN A 225 20.66 19.61 5.85
CA ASN A 225 21.15 20.94 6.17
C ASN A 225 21.06 21.81 4.91
N ASP A 226 19.87 22.31 4.59
CA ASP A 226 19.59 23.13 3.42
C ASP A 226 19.08 24.54 3.74
N GLU A 227 18.92 24.87 5.02
CA GLU A 227 18.67 26.24 5.45
C GLU A 227 19.97 26.96 5.86
N ASP A 228 19.99 28.28 5.62
CA ASP A 228 21.11 29.13 5.99
C ASP A 228 20.92 29.66 7.43
N PRO A 229 21.98 29.72 8.24
CA PRO A 229 21.88 30.29 9.58
C PRO A 229 21.56 31.80 9.51
N ILE A 230 20.51 32.22 10.20
CA ILE A 230 20.08 33.61 10.29
C ILE A 230 20.37 34.20 11.67
N PHE A 231 20.63 35.51 11.75
CA PHE A 231 20.66 36.17 13.05
C PHE A 231 19.24 36.36 13.58
N SER A 232 19.09 36.15 14.89
CA SER A 232 17.87 36.50 15.63
C SER A 232 17.51 37.96 15.39
N ALA A 233 16.22 38.28 15.31
CA ALA A 233 15.75 39.65 15.09
C ALA A 233 16.32 40.66 16.12
N SER A 234 16.61 40.20 17.33
CA SER A 234 17.28 40.99 18.36
C SER A 234 18.70 41.37 17.96
N SER A 235 19.44 40.53 17.24
CA SER A 235 20.86 40.69 16.87
C SER A 235 21.08 41.47 15.56
N VAL A 236 20.03 41.74 14.78
CA VAL A 236 20.13 42.44 13.48
C VAL A 236 20.07 43.96 13.65
N ASN A 237 20.93 44.70 12.95
CA ASN A 237 20.96 46.18 12.88
C ASN A 237 20.97 46.89 14.25
N GLN A 238 21.59 46.28 15.26
CA GLN A 238 21.68 46.88 16.59
C GLN A 238 22.55 48.15 16.60
N ILE A 239 22.12 49.15 17.37
CA ILE A 239 22.90 50.34 17.69
C ILE A 239 23.23 50.28 19.18
N ILE A 240 24.52 50.11 19.50
CA ILE A 240 24.98 49.96 20.88
C ILE A 240 25.80 51.19 21.27
N SER A 241 25.33 51.92 22.29
CA SER A 241 26.06 53.04 22.87
C SER A 241 26.84 52.58 24.09
N ILE A 242 28.18 52.64 24.02
CA ILE A 242 29.07 52.17 25.08
C ILE A 242 29.94 53.31 25.64
N PRO A 243 30.11 53.43 26.97
CA PRO A 243 31.03 54.39 27.57
C PRO A 243 32.48 54.18 27.15
N GLU A 244 33.28 55.25 27.10
CA GLU A 244 34.70 55.19 26.72
C GLU A 244 35.51 54.24 27.60
N ALA A 245 35.25 54.24 28.91
CA ALA A 245 35.96 53.41 29.90
C ALA A 245 35.46 51.95 29.98
N MET A 246 34.40 51.58 29.23
CA MET A 246 33.87 50.22 29.27
C MET A 246 34.83 49.23 28.61
N SER A 247 34.94 48.03 29.19
CA SER A 247 35.66 46.87 28.67
C SER A 247 34.89 45.60 29.04
N GLY A 248 35.04 44.55 28.24
CA GLY A 248 34.32 43.28 28.39
C GLY A 248 33.17 43.15 27.40
N VAL A 249 32.28 42.19 27.66
CA VAL A 249 31.14 41.87 26.78
C VAL A 249 30.18 43.06 26.71
N ILE A 250 29.88 43.50 25.50
CA ILE A 250 28.99 44.62 25.20
C ILE A 250 27.71 44.16 24.48
N ASN A 251 27.75 42.97 23.89
CA ASN A 251 26.64 42.38 23.16
C ASN A 251 26.81 40.86 23.08
N THR A 252 25.72 40.17 22.81
CA THR A 252 25.74 38.74 22.43
C THR A 252 24.87 38.57 21.20
N LEU A 253 25.49 38.17 20.09
CA LEU A 253 24.77 37.81 18.88
C LEU A 253 24.25 36.38 19.01
N GLN A 254 23.04 36.15 18.51
CA GLN A 254 22.42 34.83 18.48
C GLN A 254 22.02 34.51 17.05
N ALA A 255 22.66 33.49 16.48
CA ALA A 255 22.21 32.85 15.26
C ALA A 255 21.12 31.81 15.57
N MET A 256 20.29 31.54 14.58
CA MET A 256 19.26 30.51 14.55
C MET A 256 19.37 29.79 13.21
N ASP A 257 19.07 28.52 13.22
CA ASP A 257 19.01 27.69 12.03
C ASP A 257 17.72 26.87 12.13
N THR A 258 16.93 26.82 11.06
CA THR A 258 15.70 26.02 11.05
C THR A 258 16.00 24.52 10.95
N ASP A 259 17.20 24.16 10.49
CA ASP A 259 17.71 22.79 10.48
C ASP A 259 18.05 22.26 11.89
N ASP A 260 18.05 23.13 12.92
CA ASP A 260 18.42 22.82 14.31
C ASP A 260 17.36 21.97 15.03
N VAL A 261 17.25 20.72 14.60
CA VAL A 261 16.51 19.65 15.28
C VAL A 261 17.46 18.67 15.95
N LEU A 262 16.97 17.97 16.98
CA LEU A 262 17.77 17.08 17.86
C LEU A 262 18.63 16.04 17.12
N SER A 263 18.31 15.71 15.87
CA SER A 263 19.03 14.78 15.00
C SER A 263 20.25 15.38 14.29
N ILE A 264 20.34 16.71 14.11
CA ILE A 264 21.47 17.42 13.48
C ILE A 264 21.77 18.68 14.31
N PRO A 265 22.48 18.57 15.45
CA PRO A 265 22.79 19.74 16.27
C PRO A 265 23.72 20.69 15.50
N THR A 266 23.23 21.89 15.18
CA THR A 266 24.01 22.91 14.47
C THR A 266 25.03 23.56 15.39
N THR A 267 26.21 23.84 14.86
CA THR A 267 27.25 24.59 15.60
C THR A 267 27.51 25.92 14.89
N PHE A 268 27.15 27.01 15.56
CA PHE A 268 27.37 28.35 15.01
C PHE A 268 28.81 28.81 15.25
N THR A 269 29.42 29.40 14.22
CA THR A 269 30.72 30.07 14.34
C THR A 269 30.59 31.56 13.99
N TYR A 270 31.04 32.43 14.90
CA TYR A 270 30.94 33.88 14.74
C TYR A 270 32.30 34.51 14.38
N SER A 271 32.30 35.50 13.48
CA SER A 271 33.50 36.26 13.14
C SER A 271 33.18 37.69 12.71
N ILE A 272 34.11 38.62 12.97
CA ILE A 272 34.00 40.00 12.49
C ILE A 272 34.67 40.09 11.12
N VAL A 273 33.87 40.35 10.08
CA VAL A 273 34.34 40.37 8.69
C VAL A 273 34.78 41.76 8.21
N TYR A 274 34.29 42.83 8.83
CA TYR A 274 34.59 44.21 8.41
C TYR A 274 34.45 45.21 9.58
N GLY A 275 35.01 46.41 9.42
CA GLY A 275 34.80 47.56 10.33
C GLY A 275 35.69 47.60 11.57
N ASN A 276 36.34 46.50 11.94
CA ASN A 276 37.23 46.40 13.10
C ASN A 276 38.71 46.64 12.74
N ASN A 277 39.00 47.81 12.17
CA ASN A 277 40.34 48.17 11.73
C ASN A 277 41.34 48.25 12.90
N LEU A 278 42.61 47.95 12.61
CA LEU A 278 43.69 48.06 13.59
C LEU A 278 43.92 49.53 13.96
N ILE A 279 43.89 49.83 15.26
CA ILE A 279 44.33 51.10 15.82
C ILE A 279 45.56 50.80 16.66
N ASN A 280 46.71 51.40 16.31
CA ASN A 280 48.01 51.10 16.94
C ASN A 280 48.38 49.60 16.91
N GLY A 281 48.00 48.88 15.85
CA GLY A 281 48.31 47.46 15.68
C GLY A 281 47.41 46.50 16.46
N LEU A 282 46.33 46.98 17.08
CA LEU A 282 45.36 46.15 17.81
C LEU A 282 43.92 46.39 17.32
N HIS A 283 43.09 45.35 17.33
CA HIS A 283 41.65 45.46 17.08
C HIS A 283 40.95 46.13 18.27
N SER A 284 39.85 46.84 18.01
CA SER A 284 39.07 47.52 19.06
C SER A 284 37.99 46.61 19.67
N PHE A 285 37.56 45.60 18.92
CA PHE A 285 36.54 44.63 19.30
C PHE A 285 37.04 43.20 19.09
N ALA A 286 36.45 42.27 19.82
CA ALA A 286 36.59 40.83 19.60
C ALA A 286 35.21 40.19 19.66
N ILE A 287 35.02 39.10 18.92
CA ILE A 287 33.85 38.24 19.07
C ILE A 287 34.32 36.85 19.47
N ASP A 288 33.66 36.27 20.46
CA ASP A 288 33.85 34.86 20.79
C ASP A 288 33.21 34.00 19.69
N PRO A 289 33.98 33.13 19.02
CA PRO A 289 33.50 32.40 17.85
C PRO A 289 32.44 31.35 18.19
N THR A 290 32.24 30.99 19.46
CA THR A 290 31.29 29.94 19.86
C THR A 290 30.04 30.50 20.54
N SER A 291 30.21 31.52 21.38
CA SER A 291 29.12 32.11 22.15
C SER A 291 28.50 33.33 21.48
N GLY A 292 29.09 33.86 20.41
CA GLY A 292 28.63 35.09 19.75
C GLY A 292 28.79 36.34 20.62
N SER A 293 29.49 36.25 21.76
CA SER A 293 29.72 37.38 22.66
C SER A 293 30.70 38.37 22.05
N GLU A 294 30.23 39.57 21.76
CA GLU A 294 31.04 40.68 21.30
C GLU A 294 31.56 41.46 22.50
N ALA A 295 32.86 41.71 22.53
CA ALA A 295 33.54 42.42 23.60
C ALA A 295 34.30 43.63 23.07
N LYS A 296 34.24 44.73 23.82
CA LYS A 296 35.14 45.87 23.61
C LYS A 296 36.47 45.57 24.31
N LEU A 297 37.57 45.68 23.55
CA LEU A 297 38.92 45.49 24.07
C LEU A 297 39.41 46.78 24.73
N THR A 298 40.00 46.66 25.92
CA THR A 298 40.52 47.84 26.66
C THR A 298 41.64 48.49 25.87
N LYS A 299 41.49 49.80 25.66
CA LYS A 299 42.51 50.65 25.07
C LYS A 299 43.46 51.10 26.17
N ASN A 300 44.70 50.60 26.22
CA ASN A 300 45.78 51.31 26.92
C ASN A 300 46.26 52.43 25.98
N ILE A 301 45.47 53.50 25.84
CA ILE A 301 45.96 54.71 25.19
C ILE A 301 46.75 55.49 26.24
N SER A 302 48.04 55.23 26.31
CA SER A 302 48.96 56.22 26.86
C SER A 302 48.97 57.39 25.87
N TYR A 303 48.26 58.47 26.16
CA TYR A 303 48.48 59.73 25.47
C TYR A 303 49.85 60.25 25.91
N THR A 304 50.87 60.11 25.05
CA THR A 304 52.13 60.85 25.17
C THR A 304 52.07 62.12 24.34
#